data_AF-A0A6N8HZB2-F1
#
_entry.id   AF-A0A6N8HZB2-F1
#
_cell.length_a   1.000
_cell.length_b   1.000
_cell.length_c   1.000
_cell.angle_alpha   90.00
_cell.angle_beta   90.00
_cell.angle_gamma   90.00
#
_symmetry.space_group_name_H-M   'P 1'
#
loop_
_entity.id
_entity.type
_entity.pdbx_description
1 polymer ?
#
loop_
_entity_poly.entity_id
_entity_poly.type
_entity_poly.pdbx_seq_one_letter_code
_entity_poly.pdbx_strand_id
1 'polypeptide(L)'
;MKTLTLKLGEKIYTTGRITAWQSREAMAVEKDTLAVARKGKELDKNDLSSVEQMLQQFEDASIRKANLICDVYGNKFTVDELEKSLSNEEIERCLVDIVNGISGVVEKN
;
A
#
# COMPACT_ATOMS: atom_id res chain seq x y z
N MET A 1 7.96 -15.76 -10.41
CA MET A 1 7.54 -14.45 -9.89
C MET A 1 8.04 -13.39 -10.87
N LYS A 2 7.17 -12.49 -11.34
CA LYS A 2 7.61 -11.30 -12.08
C LYS A 2 8.27 -10.35 -11.08
N THR A 3 9.43 -9.81 -11.42
CA THR A 3 10.09 -8.77 -10.63
C THR A 3 9.39 -7.44 -10.89
N LEU A 4 8.77 -6.87 -9.86
CA LEU A 4 8.19 -5.52 -9.94
C LEU A 4 9.31 -4.46 -9.86
N THR A 5 9.10 -3.35 -10.55
CA THR A 5 10.00 -2.20 -10.59
C THR A 5 9.31 -0.95 -10.06
N LEU A 6 10.02 -0.16 -9.25
CA LEU A 6 9.55 1.12 -8.74
C LEU A 6 10.58 2.20 -9.07
N LYS A 7 10.13 3.31 -9.65
CA LYS A 7 10.98 4.47 -9.91
C LYS A 7 10.74 5.52 -8.83
N LEU A 8 11.80 5.90 -8.11
CA LEU A 8 11.78 7.03 -7.18
C LEU A 8 12.78 8.08 -7.67
N GLY A 9 12.27 9.24 -8.09
CA GLY A 9 13.09 10.26 -8.77
C GLY A 9 13.79 9.68 -10.01
N GLU A 10 15.12 9.67 -9.99
CA GLU A 10 15.94 9.14 -11.10
C GLU A 10 16.34 7.66 -10.92
N LYS A 11 16.08 7.07 -9.76
CA LYS A 11 16.50 5.69 -9.43
C LYS A 11 15.38 4.69 -9.68
N ILE A 12 15.73 3.53 -10.25
CA ILE A 12 14.81 2.39 -10.42
C ILE A 12 15.21 1.29 -9.45
N TYR A 13 14.25 0.87 -8.64
CA TYR A 13 14.36 -0.21 -7.68
C TYR A 13 13.62 -1.44 -8.19
N THR A 14 14.19 -2.61 -7.95
CA THR A 14 13.57 -3.89 -8.23
C THR A 14 13.25 -4.61 -6.93
N THR A 15 12.11 -5.30 -6.94
CA THR A 15 11.66 -6.13 -5.82
C THR A 15 12.59 -7.31 -5.60
N GLY A 16 12.70 -7.70 -4.32
CA GLY A 16 13.33 -8.95 -3.93
C GLY A 16 12.39 -10.14 -4.11
N ARG A 17 12.73 -11.26 -3.47
CA ARG A 17 11.80 -12.39 -3.35
C ARG A 17 10.66 -11.98 -2.42
N ILE A 18 9.45 -11.85 -2.97
CA ILE A 18 8.26 -11.59 -2.18
C ILE A 18 7.93 -12.85 -1.36
N THR A 19 7.83 -12.69 -0.04
CA THR A 19 7.52 -13.77 0.90
C THR A 19 6.01 -13.97 1.03
N ALA A 20 5.58 -15.16 1.45
CA ALA A 20 4.17 -15.43 1.72
C ALA A 20 3.58 -14.52 2.82
N TRP A 21 4.41 -14.05 3.75
CA TRP A 21 3.99 -13.08 4.76
C TRP A 21 3.71 -11.71 4.14
N GLN A 22 4.64 -11.16 3.35
CA GLN A 22 4.44 -9.91 2.61
C GLN A 22 3.20 -9.96 1.73
N SER A 23 2.92 -11.12 1.14
CA SER A 23 1.71 -11.32 0.36
C SER A 23 0.42 -11.25 1.16
N ARG A 24 0.37 -11.91 2.32
CA ARG A 24 -0.79 -11.85 3.21
C ARG A 24 -0.99 -10.45 3.76
N GLU A 25 0.10 -9.77 4.07
CA GLU A 25 0.08 -8.40 4.57
C GLU A 25 -0.43 -7.43 3.51
N ALA A 26 0.00 -7.56 2.26
CA ALA A 26 -0.50 -6.74 1.15
C ALA A 26 -2.02 -6.85 1.00
N MET A 27 -2.55 -8.07 1.01
CA MET A 27 -3.99 -8.34 0.93
C MET A 27 -4.74 -7.80 2.16
N ALA A 28 -4.15 -7.91 3.35
CA ALA A 28 -4.75 -7.39 4.57
C ALA A 28 -4.86 -5.86 4.54
N VAL A 29 -3.78 -5.17 4.15
CA VAL A 29 -3.75 -3.71 4.02
C VAL A 29 -4.75 -3.23 2.96
N GLU A 30 -4.83 -3.90 1.82
CA GLU A 30 -5.82 -3.56 0.77
C GLU A 30 -7.26 -3.73 1.29
N LYS A 31 -7.54 -4.83 1.99
CA LYS A 31 -8.85 -5.07 2.61
C LYS A 31 -9.20 -4.01 3.66
N ASP A 32 -8.25 -3.63 4.50
CA ASP A 32 -8.44 -2.62 5.55
C ASP A 32 -8.73 -1.25 4.91
N THR A 33 -7.99 -0.88 3.87
CA THR A 33 -8.19 0.38 3.13
C THR A 33 -9.59 0.43 2.49
N LEU A 34 -10.02 -0.67 1.85
CA LEU A 34 -11.36 -0.79 1.28
C LEU A 34 -12.46 -0.76 2.36
N ALA A 35 -12.22 -1.37 3.51
CA ALA A 35 -13.17 -1.36 4.63
C ALA A 35 -13.35 0.06 5.19
N VAL A 36 -12.26 0.82 5.33
CA VAL A 36 -12.30 2.24 5.73
C VAL A 36 -13.06 3.07 4.69
N ALA A 37 -12.78 2.89 3.41
CA ALA A 37 -13.49 3.60 2.34
C ALA A 37 -14.99 3.31 2.32
N ARG A 38 -15.41 2.08 2.65
CA ARG A 38 -16.84 1.72 2.81
C ARG A 38 -17.45 2.39 4.04
N LYS A 39 -16.79 2.30 5.20
CA LYS A 39 -17.25 2.96 6.43
C LYS A 39 -17.43 4.45 6.23
N GLY A 40 -16.51 5.12 5.54
CA GLY A 40 -16.60 6.55 5.26
C GLY A 40 -17.82 6.97 4.42
N LYS A 41 -18.39 6.06 3.61
CA LYS A 41 -19.64 6.33 2.86
C LYS A 41 -20.89 6.21 3.73
N GLU A 42 -20.84 5.40 4.77
CA GLU A 42 -21.95 5.07 5.66
C GLU A 42 -21.91 5.87 6.98
N LEU A 43 -20.83 6.64 7.19
CA LEU A 43 -20.56 7.32 8.45
C LEU A 43 -21.44 8.58 8.63
N ASP A 44 -22.06 8.70 9.80
CA ASP A 44 -22.65 9.97 10.23
C ASP A 44 -21.54 10.95 10.59
N LYS A 45 -21.45 12.05 9.85
CA LYS A 45 -20.43 13.08 10.04
C LYS A 45 -20.54 13.81 11.37
N ASN A 46 -21.67 13.70 12.06
CA ASN A 46 -21.88 14.30 13.37
C ASN A 46 -21.39 13.42 14.52
N ASP A 47 -21.11 12.14 14.26
CA ASP A 47 -20.50 11.24 15.24
C ASP A 47 -18.97 11.33 15.14
N LEU A 48 -18.43 12.37 15.80
CA LEU A 48 -17.00 12.66 15.83
C LEU A 48 -16.15 11.49 16.33
N SER A 49 -16.67 10.66 17.24
CA SER A 49 -15.92 9.51 17.77
C SER A 49 -15.72 8.44 16.69
N SER A 50 -16.76 8.17 15.91
CA SER A 50 -16.69 7.25 14.78
C SER A 50 -15.80 7.80 13.66
N VAL A 51 -15.80 9.13 13.44
CA VAL A 51 -14.90 9.79 12.47
C VAL A 51 -13.45 9.62 12.90
N GLU A 52 -13.12 9.90 14.16
CA GLU A 52 -11.75 9.76 14.70
C GLU A 52 -11.24 8.32 14.60
N GLN A 53 -12.06 7.33 14.96
CA GLN A 53 -11.68 5.91 14.83
C GLN A 53 -11.44 5.52 13.38
N MET A 54 -12.23 6.04 12.43
CA MET A 54 -12.03 5.80 11.02
C MET A 54 -10.72 6.41 10.51
N LEU A 55 -10.41 7.65 10.93
CA LEU A 55 -9.17 8.32 10.57
C LEU A 55 -7.95 7.57 11.13
N GLN A 56 -8.02 7.08 12.36
CA GLN A 56 -6.95 6.25 12.93
C GLN A 56 -6.76 4.95 12.13
N GLN A 57 -7.84 4.26 11.77
CA GLN A 57 -7.78 3.05 10.95
C GLN A 57 -7.16 3.31 9.57
N PHE A 58 -7.46 4.48 8.99
CA PHE A 58 -6.87 4.91 7.72
C PHE A 58 -5.37 5.15 7.86
N GLU A 59 -4.96 5.89 8.89
CA GLU A 59 -3.56 6.20 9.17
C GLU A 59 -2.75 4.93 9.41
N ASP A 60 -3.24 4.02 10.25
CA ASP A 60 -2.59 2.74 10.54
C ASP A 60 -2.41 1.90 9.26
N ALA A 61 -3.44 1.83 8.41
CA ALA A 61 -3.37 1.14 7.12
C ALA A 61 -2.36 1.80 6.18
N SER A 62 -2.30 3.14 6.16
CA SER A 62 -1.34 3.89 5.33
C SER A 62 0.10 3.67 5.78
N ILE A 63 0.37 3.70 7.08
CA ILE A 63 1.70 3.41 7.65
C ILE A 63 2.13 1.98 7.32
N ARG A 64 1.23 0.99 7.50
CA ARG A 64 1.50 -0.40 7.14
C ARG A 64 1.79 -0.56 5.64
N LYS A 65 1.02 0.12 4.78
CA LYS A 65 1.23 0.15 3.32
C LYS A 65 2.63 0.63 2.96
N ALA A 66 3.05 1.79 3.47
CA ALA A 66 4.33 2.38 3.13
C ALA A 66 5.51 1.52 3.61
N ASN A 67 5.42 0.98 4.83
CA ASN A 67 6.42 0.07 5.38
C ASN A 67 6.52 -1.23 4.57
N LEU A 68 5.39 -1.83 4.18
CA LEU A 68 5.37 -3.04 3.37
C LEU A 68 6.01 -2.83 2.00
N ILE A 69 5.75 -1.68 1.35
CA ILE A 69 6.40 -1.34 0.08
C ILE A 69 7.91 -1.29 0.28
N CYS A 70 8.40 -0.55 1.28
CA CYS A 70 9.84 -0.49 1.57
C CYS A 70 10.44 -1.89 1.76
N ASP A 71 9.77 -2.75 2.54
CA ASP A 71 10.24 -4.10 2.84
C ASP A 71 10.26 -5.02 1.60
N VAL A 72 9.25 -4.95 0.73
CA VAL A 72 9.18 -5.71 -0.54
C VAL A 72 10.32 -5.33 -1.49
N TYR A 73 10.76 -4.08 -1.45
CA TYR A 73 11.93 -3.61 -2.19
C TYR A 73 13.26 -3.80 -1.43
N GLY A 74 13.22 -4.44 -0.25
CA GLY A 74 14.40 -4.78 0.54
C GLY A 74 14.97 -3.61 1.33
N ASN A 75 14.13 -2.67 1.76
CA ASN A 75 14.49 -1.49 2.55
C ASN A 75 15.61 -0.64 1.91
N LYS A 76 15.60 -0.56 0.57
CA LYS A 76 16.57 0.23 -0.22
C LYS A 76 16.29 1.74 -0.20
N PHE A 77 15.12 2.11 0.30
CA PHE A 77 14.64 3.48 0.50
C PHE A 77 13.73 3.52 1.73
N THR A 78 13.51 4.72 2.26
CA THR A 78 12.66 4.98 3.42
C THR A 78 11.24 5.37 3.02
N VAL A 79 10.31 5.32 3.99
CA VAL A 79 8.93 5.81 3.79
C VAL A 79 8.92 7.28 3.41
N ASP A 80 9.75 8.12 4.05
CA ASP A 80 9.87 9.53 3.70
C ASP A 80 10.31 9.75 2.25
N GLU A 81 11.24 8.94 1.74
CA GLU A 81 11.69 9.02 0.34
C GLU A 81 10.58 8.57 -0.62
N LEU A 82 9.78 7.58 -0.23
CA LEU A 82 8.63 7.10 -0.99
C LEU A 82 7.56 8.21 -1.11
N GLU A 83 7.14 8.79 0.02
CA GLU A 83 6.09 9.81 0.09
C GLU A 83 6.49 11.15 -0.53
N LYS A 84 7.80 11.47 -0.56
CA LYS A 84 8.31 12.66 -1.27
C LYS A 84 8.41 12.45 -2.78
N SER A 85 8.56 11.21 -3.23
CA SER A 85 8.80 10.89 -4.63
C SER A 85 7.55 10.52 -5.41
N LEU A 86 6.53 10.01 -4.73
CA LEU A 86 5.31 9.47 -5.33
C LEU A 86 4.07 10.14 -4.76
N SER A 87 3.03 10.28 -5.59
CA SER A 87 1.71 10.66 -5.10
C SER A 87 1.05 9.52 -4.33
N ASN A 88 0.04 9.83 -3.52
CA ASN A 88 -0.72 8.81 -2.79
C ASN A 88 -1.33 7.75 -3.73
N GLU A 89 -1.77 8.14 -4.92
CA GLU A 89 -2.32 7.24 -5.94
C GLU A 89 -1.26 6.32 -6.56
N GLU A 90 -0.01 6.77 -6.67
CA GLU A 90 1.11 5.95 -7.12
C GLU A 90 1.52 4.93 -6.05
N ILE A 91 1.51 5.35 -4.78
CA ILE A 91 1.76 4.46 -3.63
C ILE A 91 0.66 3.39 -3.54
N GLU A 92 -0.60 3.76 -3.76
CA GLU A 92 -1.70 2.78 -3.83
C GLU A 92 -1.54 1.80 -4.98
N ARG A 93 -1.15 2.29 -6.17
CA ARG A 93 -0.85 1.41 -7.30
C ARG A 93 0.28 0.45 -6.99
N CYS A 94 1.32 0.88 -6.26
CA CYS A 94 2.39 -0.01 -5.83
C CYS A 94 1.87 -1.17 -4.96
N LEU A 95 0.94 -0.91 -4.04
CA LEU A 95 0.32 -1.95 -3.22
C LEU A 95 -0.48 -2.93 -4.09
N VAL A 96 -1.30 -2.40 -5.01
CA VAL A 96 -2.09 -3.21 -5.94
C VAL A 96 -1.20 -4.07 -6.84
N ASP A 97 -0.10 -3.51 -7.36
CA ASP A 97 0.89 -4.23 -8.16
C ASP A 97 1.60 -5.33 -7.37
N ILE A 98 1.84 -5.12 -6.08
CA ILE A 98 2.35 -6.16 -5.18
C ILE A 98 1.32 -7.29 -5.09
N VAL A 99 0.06 -6.99 -4.76
CA VAL A 99 -1.03 -7.98 -4.67
C VAL A 99 -1.22 -8.74 -6.00
N ASN A 100 -1.23 -8.03 -7.12
CA ASN A 100 -1.39 -8.56 -8.46
C ASN A 100 -0.18 -9.37 -8.94
N GLY A 101 1.02 -8.89 -8.62
CA GLY A 101 2.28 -9.58 -8.89
C GLY A 101 2.38 -10.91 -8.15
N ILE A 102 1.77 -11.01 -6.97
CA ILE A 102 1.64 -12.24 -6.20
C ILE A 102 0.56 -13.16 -6.79
N SER A 103 -0.61 -12.62 -7.13
CA SER A 103 -1.72 -13.40 -7.69
C SER A 103 -1.45 -13.90 -9.12
N GLY A 104 -0.41 -13.37 -9.78
CA GLY A 104 -0.07 -13.67 -11.17
C GLY A 104 -0.95 -12.91 -12.18
N VAL A 105 -1.89 -12.09 -11.70
CA VAL A 105 -2.82 -11.28 -12.48
C VAL A 105 -2.24 -9.87 -12.61
N VAL A 106 -1.14 -9.73 -13.35
CA VAL A 106 -0.75 -8.39 -13.85
C VAL A 106 -1.13 -8.38 -15.32
N GLU A 107 -2.22 -7.68 -15.64
CA GLU A 107 -2.63 -7.43 -17.01
C GLU A 107 -1.41 -6.92 -17.80
N LYS A 108 -1.14 -7.59 -18.92
CA LYS A 108 -0.20 -7.08 -19.92
C LYS A 108 -0.82 -5.81 -20.50
N ASN A 109 -0.31 -4.65 -20.10
CA ASN A 109 -0.36 -3.46 -20.94
C ASN A 109 1.07 -3.03 -21.23
#